data_AF-A0A0A9E2U4-F1
#
_entry.id   AF-A0A0A9E2U4-F1
#
_cell.length_a   1.000
_cell.length_b   1.000
_cell.length_c   1.000
_cell.angle_alpha   90.00
_cell.angle_beta   90.00
_cell.angle_gamma   90.00
#
_symmetry.space_group_name_H-M   'P 1'
#
loop_
_entity.id
_entity.type
_entity.pdbx_description
1 polymer ?
#
loop_
_entity_poly.entity_id
_entity_poly.type
_entity_poly.pdbx_seq_one_letter_code
_entity_poly.pdbx_strand_id
1 'polypeptide(L)'
;MLQALYKLNDLDRLKQIFEEWESNYENYDVRLTNMMIRAHLKNGMTEEAESLWEKAKEKGADFDSKTCELFLDHYMGKGYMNSALNWVENTTKLPKKAGKLDQDRIYKFQKYFEEHKDVDGAERFCNCLRTLGCINRKAYESLLRTYLAAGKKNRSLRQQIKDDNIEICYDIGKLLKRMDDKGR
;
A
#
# COMPACT_ATOMS: atom_id res chain seq x y z
N MET A 1 8.80 -27.55 -7.01
CA MET A 1 9.19 -27.28 -8.41
C MET A 1 9.17 -25.78 -8.73
N LEU A 2 8.01 -25.10 -8.78
CA LEU A 2 7.92 -23.67 -9.15
C LEU A 2 8.83 -22.75 -8.32
N GLN A 3 8.86 -22.94 -7.00
CA GLN A 3 9.76 -22.18 -6.12
C GLN A 3 11.25 -22.40 -6.42
N ALA A 4 11.63 -23.58 -6.92
CA ALA A 4 13.00 -23.88 -7.32
C ALA A 4 13.34 -23.20 -8.65
N LEU A 5 12.44 -23.26 -9.64
CA LEU A 5 12.61 -22.57 -10.92
C LEU A 5 12.73 -21.04 -10.73
N TYR A 6 11.89 -20.46 -9.85
CA TYR A 6 12.01 -19.06 -9.46
C TYR A 6 13.37 -18.72 -8.82
N LYS A 7 13.89 -19.60 -7.96
CA LYS A 7 15.21 -19.42 -7.33
C LYS A 7 16.34 -19.51 -8.37
N LEU A 8 16.20 -20.37 -9.38
CA LEU A 8 17.13 -20.53 -10.50
C LEU A 8 16.97 -19.46 -11.59
N ASN A 9 15.97 -18.58 -11.47
CA ASN A 9 15.59 -17.59 -12.48
C ASN A 9 15.26 -18.20 -13.86
N ASP A 10 14.77 -19.44 -13.87
CA ASP A 10 14.30 -20.13 -15.08
C ASP A 10 12.87 -19.67 -15.40
N LEU A 11 12.78 -18.46 -15.95
CA LEU A 11 11.51 -17.82 -16.29
C LEU A 11 10.79 -18.53 -17.45
N ASP A 12 11.54 -19.05 -18.42
CA ASP A 12 10.98 -19.73 -19.58
C ASP A 12 10.22 -20.98 -19.16
N ARG A 13 10.83 -21.80 -18.29
CA ARG A 13 10.16 -23.00 -17.77
C ARG A 13 9.02 -22.67 -16.82
N LEU A 14 9.13 -21.60 -16.04
CA LEU A 14 8.02 -21.10 -15.22
C LEU A 14 6.82 -20.71 -16.09
N LYS A 15 7.07 -19.97 -17.17
CA LYS A 15 6.06 -19.54 -18.13
C LYS A 15 5.39 -20.73 -18.81
N GLN A 16 6.17 -21.72 -19.27
CA GLN A 16 5.61 -22.93 -19.87
C GLN A 16 4.65 -23.65 -18.91
N ILE A 17 5.06 -23.87 -17.66
CA ILE A 17 4.19 -24.54 -16.67
C ILE A 17 2.94 -23.70 -16.37
N PHE A 18 3.08 -22.37 -16.34
CA PHE A 18 1.95 -21.49 -16.14
C PHE A 18 0.95 -21.54 -17.30
N GLU A 19 1.42 -21.52 -18.55
CA GLU A 19 0.57 -21.61 -19.76
C GLU A 19 -0.12 -22.97 -19.87
N GLU A 20 0.57 -24.06 -19.53
CA GLU A 20 -0.01 -25.40 -19.46
C GLU A 20 -1.13 -25.48 -18.41
N TRP A 21 -0.93 -24.88 -17.24
CA TRP A 21 -1.97 -24.76 -16.22
C TRP A 21 -3.13 -23.87 -16.68
N GLU A 22 -2.82 -22.70 -17.25
CA GLU A 22 -3.81 -21.72 -17.71
C GLU A 22 -4.72 -22.29 -18.81
N SER A 23 -4.24 -23.25 -19.59
CA SER A 23 -5.00 -23.91 -20.66
C SER A 23 -5.94 -25.02 -20.16
N ASN A 24 -5.74 -25.54 -18.95
CA ASN A 24 -6.40 -26.77 -18.48
C ASN A 24 -7.04 -26.64 -17.09
N TYR A 25 -7.04 -25.47 -16.46
CA TYR A 25 -7.56 -25.33 -15.09
C TYR A 25 -9.09 -25.49 -15.06
N GLU A 26 -9.57 -26.31 -14.12
CA GLU A 26 -10.99 -26.34 -13.75
C GLU A 26 -11.31 -25.27 -12.70
N ASN A 27 -10.37 -25.00 -11.80
CA ASN A 27 -10.47 -24.01 -10.73
C ASN A 27 -9.25 -23.10 -10.73
N TYR A 28 -9.48 -21.79 -10.64
CA TYR A 28 -8.40 -20.80 -10.64
C TYR A 28 -7.60 -20.85 -9.33
N ASP A 29 -6.27 -20.90 -9.41
CA ASP A 29 -5.37 -20.90 -8.26
C ASP A 29 -4.48 -19.65 -8.29
N VAL A 30 -4.87 -18.65 -7.51
CA VAL A 30 -4.17 -17.36 -7.40
C VAL A 30 -2.70 -17.52 -6.98
N ARG A 31 -2.32 -18.63 -6.32
CA ARG A 31 -0.94 -18.87 -5.89
C ARG A 31 -0.01 -19.07 -7.09
N LEU A 32 -0.51 -19.66 -8.17
CA LEU A 32 0.25 -19.85 -9.40
C LEU A 32 0.47 -18.51 -10.11
N THR A 33 -0.56 -17.66 -10.15
CA THR A 33 -0.44 -16.27 -10.64
C THR A 33 0.54 -15.46 -9.79
N ASN A 34 0.42 -15.53 -8.47
CA ASN A 34 1.32 -14.83 -7.55
C ASN A 34 2.78 -15.28 -7.70
N MET A 35 3.04 -16.55 -8.05
CA MET A 35 4.39 -17.03 -8.35
C MET A 35 4.96 -16.36 -9.60
N MET A 36 4.17 -16.25 -10.66
CA MET A 36 4.57 -15.59 -11.90
C MET A 36 4.73 -14.08 -11.73
N ILE A 37 3.80 -13.41 -11.05
CA ILE A 37 3.91 -12.00 -10.66
C ILE A 37 5.23 -11.77 -9.92
N ARG A 38 5.51 -12.58 -8.89
CA ARG A 38 6.76 -12.47 -8.13
C ARG A 38 8.00 -12.63 -9.01
N ALA A 39 7.96 -13.53 -9.98
CA ALA A 39 9.04 -13.77 -10.92
C ALA A 39 9.28 -12.56 -11.84
N HIS A 40 8.21 -11.99 -12.41
CA HIS A 40 8.28 -10.80 -13.23
C HIS A 40 8.77 -9.57 -12.45
N LEU A 41 8.18 -9.29 -11.28
CA LEU A 41 8.56 -8.16 -10.44
C LEU A 41 10.04 -8.21 -10.02
N LYS A 42 10.55 -9.40 -9.65
CA LYS A 42 11.99 -9.60 -9.32
C LYS A 42 12.90 -9.24 -10.49
N ASN A 43 12.46 -9.45 -11.72
CA ASN A 43 13.23 -9.14 -12.93
C ASN A 43 12.91 -7.75 -13.50
N GLY A 44 12.20 -6.89 -12.74
CA GLY A 44 11.88 -5.52 -13.16
C GLY A 44 10.74 -5.40 -14.16
N MET A 45 10.20 -6.53 -14.65
CA MET A 45 9.10 -6.67 -15.61
C MET A 45 7.76 -6.28 -14.96
N THR A 46 7.56 -4.99 -14.76
CA THR A 46 6.42 -4.47 -13.99
C THR A 46 5.13 -4.54 -14.79
N GLU A 47 5.21 -4.17 -16.07
CA GLU A 47 4.07 -4.16 -16.99
C GLU A 47 3.52 -5.58 -17.21
N GLU A 48 4.41 -6.57 -17.32
CA GLU A 48 4.04 -7.97 -17.46
C GLU A 48 3.37 -8.51 -16.20
N ALA A 49 3.86 -8.12 -15.02
CA ALA A 49 3.24 -8.48 -13.75
C ALA A 49 1.84 -7.87 -13.60
N GLU A 50 1.66 -6.60 -13.97
CA GLU A 50 0.35 -5.93 -13.95
C GLU A 50 -0.61 -6.51 -14.98
N SER A 51 -0.15 -6.76 -16.21
CA SER A 51 -0.94 -7.42 -17.25
C SER A 51 -1.42 -8.80 -16.81
N LEU A 52 -0.55 -9.55 -16.15
CA LEU A 52 -0.90 -10.86 -15.60
C LEU A 52 -1.97 -10.74 -14.51
N TRP A 53 -1.88 -9.72 -13.66
CA TRP A 53 -2.88 -9.48 -12.62
C TRP A 53 -4.23 -9.05 -13.20
N GLU A 54 -4.26 -8.17 -14.19
CA GLU A 54 -5.52 -7.76 -14.83
C GLU A 54 -6.20 -8.94 -15.53
N LYS A 55 -5.44 -9.80 -16.24
CA LYS A 55 -5.98 -11.05 -16.81
C LYS A 55 -6.54 -12.00 -15.75
N ALA A 56 -5.87 -12.12 -14.60
CA ALA A 56 -6.37 -12.94 -13.49
C ALA A 56 -7.73 -12.42 -12.99
N LYS A 57 -7.84 -11.11 -12.84
CA LYS A 57 -9.06 -10.44 -12.40
C LYS A 57 -10.21 -10.57 -13.41
N GLU A 58 -9.94 -10.45 -14.71
CA GLU A 58 -10.92 -10.71 -15.77
C GLU A 58 -11.48 -12.13 -15.71
N LYS A 59 -10.68 -13.09 -15.24
CA LYS A 59 -11.05 -14.49 -15.02
C LYS A 59 -11.75 -14.73 -13.66
N GLY A 60 -12.06 -13.67 -12.93
CA GLY A 60 -12.77 -13.73 -11.63
C GLY A 60 -11.87 -13.98 -10.43
N ALA A 61 -10.54 -13.85 -10.55
CA ALA A 61 -9.65 -13.94 -9.40
C ALA A 61 -9.74 -12.67 -8.53
N ASP A 62 -9.85 -12.85 -7.22
CA ASP A 62 -9.68 -11.79 -6.24
C ASP A 62 -8.23 -11.71 -5.77
N PHE A 63 -7.75 -10.50 -5.47
CA PHE A 63 -6.43 -10.35 -4.83
C PHE A 63 -6.47 -10.98 -3.45
N ASP A 64 -5.39 -11.65 -3.09
CA ASP A 64 -5.17 -12.10 -1.72
C ASP A 64 -4.13 -11.22 -1.01
N SER A 65 -3.88 -11.51 0.27
CA SER A 65 -2.86 -10.79 1.04
C SER A 65 -1.47 -10.88 0.38
N LYS A 66 -1.18 -11.95 -0.37
CA LYS A 66 0.12 -12.14 -0.99
C LYS A 66 0.26 -11.33 -2.27
N THR A 67 -0.80 -11.24 -3.08
CA THR A 67 -0.85 -10.36 -4.26
C THR A 67 -0.58 -8.91 -3.84
N CYS A 68 -1.29 -8.43 -2.81
CA CYS A 68 -1.07 -7.08 -2.29
C CYS A 68 0.35 -6.86 -1.78
N GLU A 69 0.92 -7.82 -1.03
CA GLU A 69 2.28 -7.72 -0.52
C GLU A 69 3.32 -7.65 -1.64
N LEU A 70 3.19 -8.46 -2.70
CA LEU A 70 4.12 -8.49 -3.82
C LEU A 70 4.23 -7.13 -4.52
N PHE A 71 3.10 -6.54 -4.88
CA PHE A 71 3.09 -5.23 -5.55
C PHE A 71 3.45 -4.09 -4.59
N LEU A 72 3.01 -4.15 -3.33
CA LEU A 72 3.41 -3.18 -2.31
C LEU A 72 4.94 -3.13 -2.17
N ASP A 73 5.59 -4.27 -1.98
CA ASP A 73 7.04 -4.36 -1.82
C ASP A 73 7.77 -3.86 -3.06
N HIS A 74 7.30 -4.26 -4.25
CA HIS A 74 7.89 -3.83 -5.50
C HIS A 74 7.82 -2.31 -5.69
N TYR A 75 6.63 -1.73 -5.50
CA TYR A 75 6.44 -0.29 -5.69
C TYR A 75 7.16 0.55 -4.65
N MET A 76 7.18 0.10 -3.39
CA MET A 76 8.00 0.74 -2.36
C MET A 76 9.49 0.64 -2.68
N GLY A 77 9.96 -0.50 -3.18
CA GLY A 77 11.35 -0.70 -3.60
C GLY A 77 11.78 0.23 -4.75
N LYS A 78 10.85 0.55 -5.67
CA LYS A 78 11.06 1.53 -6.74
C LYS A 78 10.82 3.00 -6.34
N GLY A 79 10.34 3.26 -5.12
CA GLY A 79 9.98 4.59 -4.65
C GLY A 79 8.67 5.15 -5.23
N TYR A 80 7.87 4.32 -5.93
CA TYR A 80 6.58 4.71 -6.50
C TYR A 80 5.48 4.64 -5.43
N MET A 81 5.55 5.55 -4.46
CA MET A 81 4.74 5.49 -3.24
C MET A 81 3.24 5.66 -3.49
N ASN A 82 2.82 6.41 -4.52
CA ASN A 82 1.41 6.50 -4.88
C ASN A 82 0.86 5.17 -5.43
N SER A 83 1.63 4.46 -6.26
CA SER A 83 1.26 3.12 -6.72
C SER A 83 1.26 2.12 -5.55
N ALA A 84 2.24 2.22 -4.65
CA ALA A 84 2.29 1.41 -3.44
C ALA A 84 1.04 1.64 -2.55
N LEU A 85 0.59 2.89 -2.41
CA LEU A 85 -0.62 3.24 -1.65
C LEU A 85 -1.88 2.58 -2.23
N ASN A 86 -2.03 2.50 -3.55
CA ASN A 86 -3.17 1.81 -4.17
C ASN A 86 -3.26 0.32 -3.72
N TRP A 87 -2.12 -0.33 -3.51
CA TRP A 87 -2.08 -1.72 -3.02
C TRP A 87 -2.33 -1.84 -1.52
N VAL A 88 -1.97 -0.83 -0.73
CA VAL A 88 -2.43 -0.70 0.66
C VAL A 88 -3.95 -0.56 0.71
N GLU A 89 -4.54 0.27 -0.15
CA GLU A 89 -6.00 0.45 -0.24
C GLU A 89 -6.71 -0.87 -0.60
N ASN A 90 -6.15 -1.65 -1.53
CA ASN A 90 -6.67 -2.99 -1.82
C ASN A 90 -6.60 -3.92 -0.61
N THR A 91 -5.52 -3.84 0.17
CA THR A 91 -5.40 -4.60 1.43
C THR A 91 -6.52 -4.28 2.41
N THR A 92 -7.02 -3.03 2.44
CA THR A 92 -8.13 -2.64 3.33
C THR A 92 -9.48 -3.27 2.94
N LYS A 93 -9.62 -3.77 1.72
CA LYS A 93 -10.82 -4.45 1.21
C LYS A 93 -10.83 -5.95 1.56
N LEU A 94 -9.69 -6.49 2.00
CA LEU A 94 -9.59 -7.89 2.38
C LEU A 94 -10.28 -8.17 3.73
N PRO A 95 -10.71 -9.41 3.98
CA PRO A 95 -11.25 -9.81 5.28
C PRO A 95 -10.25 -9.50 6.41
N LYS A 96 -10.75 -9.17 7.61
CA LYS A 96 -10.00 -8.67 8.80
C LYS A 96 -8.76 -9.47 9.24
N LYS A 97 -8.46 -10.62 8.64
CA LYS A 97 -7.21 -11.38 8.84
C LYS A 97 -6.04 -10.87 7.97
N ALA A 98 -6.26 -9.92 7.06
CA ALA A 98 -5.18 -9.26 6.35
C ALA A 98 -4.26 -8.55 7.36
N GLY A 99 -2.96 -8.87 7.31
CA GLY A 99 -1.99 -8.46 8.31
C GLY A 99 -1.90 -6.94 8.48
N LYS A 100 -1.48 -6.49 9.67
CA LYS A 100 -1.15 -5.09 9.91
C LYS A 100 0.04 -4.66 9.06
N LEU A 101 0.04 -3.41 8.61
CA LEU A 101 1.25 -2.80 8.06
C LEU A 101 2.31 -2.71 9.16
N ASP A 102 3.54 -3.10 8.83
CA ASP A 102 4.67 -2.94 9.72
C ASP A 102 5.08 -1.46 9.87
N GLN A 103 5.77 -1.15 10.95
CA GLN A 103 6.12 0.23 11.29
C GLN A 103 7.12 0.87 10.32
N ASP A 104 7.99 0.08 9.67
CA ASP A 104 8.95 0.60 8.70
C ASP A 104 8.24 1.08 7.43
N ARG A 105 7.32 0.27 6.90
CA ARG A 105 6.48 0.66 5.77
C ARG A 105 5.67 1.92 6.09
N ILE A 106 5.06 1.98 7.28
CA ILE A 106 4.28 3.15 7.73
C ILE A 106 5.15 4.42 7.75
N TYR A 107 6.35 4.33 8.33
CA TYR A 107 7.28 5.46 8.38
C TYR A 107 7.69 5.94 6.98
N LYS A 108 7.96 5.01 6.05
CA LYS A 108 8.33 5.35 4.66
C LYS A 108 7.23 6.13 3.94
N PHE A 109 5.96 5.72 4.06
CA PHE A 109 4.84 6.47 3.50
C PHE A 109 4.70 7.86 4.11
N GLN A 110 4.72 7.94 5.45
CA GLN A 110 4.64 9.20 6.19
C GLN A 110 5.71 10.20 5.75
N LYS A 111 6.97 9.74 5.71
CA LYS A 111 8.11 10.54 5.27
C LYS A 111 7.92 11.01 3.81
N TYR A 112 7.56 10.11 2.90
CA TYR A 112 7.36 10.45 1.49
C TYR A 112 6.32 11.56 1.30
N PHE A 113 5.13 11.39 1.87
CA PHE A 113 4.04 12.37 1.69
C PHE A 113 4.36 13.71 2.35
N GLU A 114 5.04 13.71 3.50
CA GLU A 114 5.51 14.94 4.16
C GLU A 114 6.53 15.70 3.29
N GLU A 115 7.55 15.01 2.77
CA GLU A 115 8.60 15.60 1.91
C GLU A 115 8.03 16.16 0.61
N HIS A 116 7.05 15.47 0.01
CA HIS A 116 6.42 15.88 -1.24
C HIS A 116 5.24 16.85 -1.03
N LYS A 117 4.91 17.19 0.23
CA LYS A 117 3.77 18.05 0.58
C LYS A 117 2.43 17.53 0.03
N ASP A 118 2.34 16.22 -0.14
CA ASP A 118 1.19 15.54 -0.74
C ASP A 118 0.17 15.23 0.35
N VAL A 119 -0.69 16.22 0.59
CA VAL A 119 -1.78 16.12 1.58
C VAL A 119 -2.80 15.05 1.19
N ASP A 120 -3.11 14.92 -0.10
CA ASP A 120 -4.17 14.02 -0.57
C ASP A 120 -3.72 12.56 -0.40
N GLY A 121 -2.46 12.25 -0.73
CA GLY A 121 -1.82 10.97 -0.46
C GLY A 121 -1.73 10.67 1.04
N ALA A 122 -1.34 11.65 1.86
CA ALA A 122 -1.26 11.49 3.32
C ALA A 122 -2.62 11.18 3.97
N GLU A 123 -3.70 11.82 3.52
CA GLU A 123 -5.04 11.55 4.01
C GLU A 123 -5.54 10.17 3.61
N ARG A 124 -5.38 9.80 2.34
CA ARG A 124 -5.70 8.44 1.85
C ARG A 124 -4.95 7.38 2.65
N PHE A 125 -3.67 7.61 2.92
CA PHE A 125 -2.88 6.69 3.75
C PHE A 125 -3.36 6.63 5.20
N CYS A 126 -3.70 7.76 5.83
CA CYS A 126 -4.28 7.76 7.17
C CYS A 126 -5.62 7.02 7.23
N ASN A 127 -6.46 7.14 6.20
CA ASN A 127 -7.69 6.37 6.07
C ASN A 127 -7.41 4.87 6.00
N CYS A 128 -6.36 4.46 5.28
CA CYS A 128 -5.94 3.06 5.26
C CYS A 128 -5.50 2.58 6.65
N LEU A 129 -4.69 3.36 7.36
CA LEU A 129 -4.26 3.03 8.72
C LEU A 129 -5.45 2.89 9.67
N ARG A 130 -6.49 3.72 9.51
CA ARG A 130 -7.72 3.63 10.30
C ARG A 130 -8.44 2.31 10.05
N THR A 131 -8.68 1.97 8.79
CA THR A 131 -9.35 0.71 8.42
C THR A 131 -8.56 -0.53 8.88
N LEU A 132 -7.23 -0.46 8.83
CA LEU A 132 -6.34 -1.54 9.27
C LEU A 132 -6.11 -1.56 10.81
N GLY A 133 -6.72 -0.66 11.58
CA GLY A 133 -6.50 -0.57 13.02
C GLY A 133 -5.04 -0.25 13.41
N CYS A 134 -4.35 0.49 12.54
CA CYS A 134 -2.95 0.92 12.67
C CYS A 134 -2.82 2.44 12.92
N ILE A 135 -3.93 3.21 12.84
CA ILE A 135 -3.91 4.65 13.09
C ILE A 135 -3.45 4.94 14.52
N ASN A 136 -2.56 5.91 14.67
CA ASN A 136 -1.98 6.27 15.95
C ASN A 136 -1.52 7.74 15.97
N ARG A 137 -1.02 8.17 17.13
CA ARG A 137 -0.48 9.52 17.34
C ARG A 137 0.54 9.94 16.29
N LYS A 138 1.50 9.08 15.94
CA LYS A 138 2.57 9.40 14.97
C LYS A 138 2.01 9.63 13.56
N ALA A 139 0.99 8.87 13.17
CA ALA A 139 0.31 9.08 11.89
C ALA A 139 -0.34 10.47 11.81
N TYR A 140 -1.01 10.91 12.88
CA TYR A 140 -1.56 12.26 12.92
C TYR A 140 -0.51 13.36 12.97
N GLU A 141 0.60 13.17 13.70
CA GLU A 141 1.71 14.12 13.69
C GLU A 141 2.29 14.29 12.28
N SER A 142 2.52 13.20 11.55
CA SER A 142 2.99 13.24 10.16
C SER A 142 1.97 13.94 9.25
N LEU A 143 0.68 13.58 9.32
CA LEU A 143 -0.36 14.23 8.53
C LEU A 143 -0.40 15.76 8.76
N LEU A 144 -0.34 16.18 10.01
CA LEU A 144 -0.32 17.61 10.38
C LEU A 144 0.93 18.32 9.85
N ARG A 145 2.09 17.66 9.87
CA ARG A 145 3.32 18.21 9.27
C ARG A 145 3.19 18.34 7.76
N THR A 146 2.60 17.37 7.08
CA THR A 146 2.33 17.44 5.63
C THR A 146 1.43 18.62 5.29
N TYR A 147 0.34 18.82 6.05
CA TYR A 147 -0.54 19.98 5.91
C TYR A 147 0.21 21.31 6.07
N LEU A 148 1.02 21.43 7.12
CA LEU A 148 1.83 22.62 7.39
C LEU A 148 2.87 22.89 6.28
N ALA A 149 3.51 21.84 5.77
CA ALA A 149 4.51 21.93 4.70
C ALA A 149 3.88 22.34 3.36
N ALA A 150 2.65 21.90 3.08
CA ALA A 150 1.85 22.27 1.93
C ALA A 150 1.19 23.67 2.06
N GLY A 151 1.18 24.25 3.27
CA GLY A 151 0.44 25.50 3.54
C GLY A 151 -1.08 25.33 3.47
N LYS A 152 -1.59 24.09 3.50
CA LYS A 152 -3.01 23.77 3.50
C LYS A 152 -3.54 23.73 4.94
N LYS A 153 -4.87 23.81 5.10
CA LYS A 153 -5.54 23.71 6.40
C LYS A 153 -6.72 22.75 6.31
N ASN A 154 -6.97 22.02 7.39
CA ASN A 154 -8.19 21.22 7.53
C ASN A 154 -8.69 21.31 8.98
N ARG A 155 -9.83 21.99 9.17
CA ARG A 155 -10.44 22.21 10.49
C ARG A 155 -11.01 20.93 11.10
N SER A 156 -11.32 19.92 10.27
CA SER A 156 -11.87 18.64 10.72
C SER A 156 -10.83 17.73 11.39
N LEU A 157 -9.52 17.95 11.17
CA LEU A 157 -8.45 17.11 11.73
C LEU A 157 -8.52 17.01 13.25
N ARG A 158 -8.85 18.11 13.94
CA ARG A 158 -9.00 18.11 15.40
C ARG A 158 -10.15 17.22 15.86
N GLN A 159 -11.23 17.15 15.09
CA GLN A 159 -12.37 16.28 15.40
C GLN A 159 -12.02 14.82 15.07
N GLN A 160 -11.41 14.56 13.91
CA GLN A 160 -10.99 13.22 13.52
C GLN A 160 -10.04 12.56 14.54
N ILE A 161 -9.07 13.32 15.08
CA ILE A 161 -8.16 12.82 16.14
C ILE A 161 -8.93 12.33 17.36
N LYS A 162 -9.98 13.06 17.75
CA LYS A 162 -10.84 12.69 18.89
C LYS A 162 -11.72 11.48 18.55
N ASP A 163 -12.29 11.45 17.35
CA ASP A 163 -13.13 10.35 16.88
C ASP A 163 -12.34 9.03 16.83
N ASP A 164 -11.04 9.10 16.48
CA ASP A 164 -10.10 7.97 16.51
C ASP A 164 -9.56 7.66 17.92
N ASN A 165 -10.09 8.30 18.97
CA ASN A 165 -9.67 8.16 20.38
C ASN A 165 -8.16 8.40 20.63
N ILE A 166 -7.57 9.33 19.89
CA ILE A 166 -6.16 9.71 20.05
C ILE A 166 -6.06 10.99 20.88
N GLU A 167 -5.18 10.97 21.88
CA GLU A 167 -4.97 12.12 22.75
C GLU A 167 -4.28 13.28 22.00
N ILE A 168 -4.86 14.48 22.11
CA ILE A 168 -4.23 15.72 21.65
C ILE A 168 -3.17 16.14 22.67
N CYS A 169 -2.00 15.53 22.55
CA CYS A 169 -0.82 15.91 23.33
C CYS A 169 -0.29 17.31 22.96
N TYR A 170 0.72 17.78 23.69
CA TYR A 170 1.37 19.06 23.45
C TYR A 170 1.84 19.23 21.99
N ASP A 171 2.46 18.22 21.38
CA ASP A 171 3.03 18.31 20.03
C ASP A 171 1.94 18.44 18.96
N ILE A 172 0.91 17.58 19.02
CA ILE A 172 -0.27 17.67 18.13
C ILE A 172 -0.96 19.02 18.34
N GLY A 173 -1.16 19.44 19.59
CA GLY A 173 -1.79 20.72 19.91
C GLY A 173 -1.02 21.92 19.34
N LYS A 174 0.31 21.88 19.39
CA LYS A 174 1.19 22.90 18.82
C LYS A 174 1.12 22.92 17.30
N LEU A 175 1.09 21.76 16.64
CA LEU A 175 0.93 21.66 15.19
C LEU A 175 -0.42 22.21 14.74
N LEU A 176 -1.51 21.85 15.43
CA LEU A 176 -2.86 22.35 15.16
C LEU A 176 -2.93 23.89 15.24
N LYS A 177 -2.40 24.49 16.32
CA LYS A 177 -2.39 25.96 16.50
C LYS A 177 -1.64 26.66 15.36
N ARG A 178 -0.49 26.13 14.94
CA ARG A 178 0.30 26.70 13.83
C ARG A 178 -0.45 26.71 12.50
N MET A 179 -1.35 25.74 12.27
CA MET A 179 -2.20 25.74 11.08
C MET A 179 -3.25 26.86 11.16
N ASP A 180 -3.77 27.17 12.34
CA ASP A 180 -4.75 28.24 12.54
C ASP A 180 -4.11 29.63 12.36
N ASP A 181 -2.90 29.85 12.89
CA ASP A 181 -2.25 31.17 12.99
C ASP A 181 -1.72 31.77 11.67
N LYS A 182 -1.42 30.97 10.63
CA LYS A 182 -0.93 31.46 9.32
C LYS A 182 -2.05 32.11 8.46
N GLY A 183 -2.82 33.03 9.03
CA GLY A 183 -4.00 33.63 8.39
C GLY A 183 -4.24 35.10 8.76
N ARG A 184 -3.20 35.82 9.19
CA ARG A 184 -3.21 37.27 9.35
C ARG A 184 -2.11 37.89 8.51
#